data_AF-A0A7W3UKM9-F1
#
_entry.id   AF-A0A7W3UKM9-F1
#
_cell.length_a   1.000
_cell.length_b   1.000
_cell.length_c   1.000
_cell.angle_alpha   90.00
_cell.angle_beta   90.00
_cell.angle_gamma   90.00
#
_symmetry.space_group_name_H-M   'P 1'
#
loop_
_entity.id
_entity.type
_entity.pdbx_description
1 polymer ?
#
loop_
_entity_poly.entity_id
_entity_poly.type
_entity_poly.pdbx_seq_one_letter_code
_entity_poly.pdbx_strand_id
1 'polypeptide(L)'
;METPDTRDWSFSKRALYQNKKKQKRPTHRHYRNRRSYWVQVQFTNGKIENYQLAKDLQQPLDEHRQHHPGEWRDILLGALINVPISQYHNGEAKIKPGIIIRIFILPVHTSNPRWITRSQFIKPDYSWMKWFFNRVQLSRELSFLTHDFQPQNQQRIRAILAQYRLQKVKQVRQRIWRCVLFIGIGLALILGISSLVVL
;
A
#
# COMPACT_ATOMS: atom_id res chain seq x y z
N MET A 1 37.73 -18.02 -12.91
CA MET A 1 36.98 -19.06 -13.65
C MET A 1 36.77 -18.55 -15.06
N GLU A 2 37.49 -19.11 -16.04
CA GLU A 2 37.26 -18.79 -17.45
C GLU A 2 35.87 -19.28 -17.87
N THR A 3 35.13 -18.41 -18.55
CA THR A 3 33.86 -18.81 -19.15
C THR A 3 34.14 -19.65 -20.39
N PRO A 4 33.59 -20.87 -20.50
CA PRO A 4 33.81 -21.70 -21.67
C PRO A 4 33.27 -21.00 -22.92
N ASP A 5 34.02 -21.06 -24.02
CA ASP A 5 33.53 -20.58 -25.31
C ASP A 5 32.32 -21.42 -25.74
N THR A 6 31.22 -20.73 -26.03
CA THR A 6 29.92 -21.36 -26.32
C THR A 6 29.55 -21.28 -27.79
N ARG A 7 30.43 -20.72 -28.65
CA ARG A 7 30.16 -20.46 -30.07
C ARG A 7 29.90 -21.73 -30.88
N ASP A 8 30.63 -22.80 -30.61
CA ASP A 8 30.53 -24.08 -31.33
C ASP A 8 29.51 -25.05 -30.72
N TRP A 9 28.76 -24.63 -29.72
CA TRP A 9 27.80 -25.50 -29.07
C TRP A 9 26.50 -25.61 -29.86
N SER A 10 25.96 -26.82 -29.93
CA SER A 10 24.60 -27.04 -30.39
C SER A 10 23.60 -26.22 -29.57
N PHE A 11 22.50 -25.83 -30.20
CA PHE A 11 21.44 -25.03 -29.57
C PHE A 11 20.96 -25.63 -28.24
N SER A 12 20.77 -26.95 -28.20
CA SER A 12 20.37 -27.69 -27.00
C SER A 12 21.41 -27.62 -25.86
N LYS A 13 22.70 -27.76 -26.20
CA LYS A 13 23.81 -27.66 -25.23
C LYS A 13 23.93 -26.24 -24.67
N ARG A 14 23.77 -25.22 -25.52
CA ARG A 14 23.76 -23.80 -25.12
C ARG A 14 22.57 -23.48 -24.22
N ALA A 15 21.37 -23.98 -24.54
CA ALA A 15 20.17 -23.82 -23.71
C ALA A 15 20.31 -24.49 -22.33
N LEU A 16 20.84 -25.71 -22.27
CA LEU A 16 21.09 -26.42 -21.01
C LEU A 16 22.13 -25.71 -20.14
N TYR A 17 23.19 -25.18 -20.74
CA TYR A 17 24.19 -24.41 -20.02
C TYR A 17 23.62 -23.09 -19.47
N GLN A 18 22.81 -22.37 -20.25
CA GLN A 18 22.11 -21.18 -19.79
C GLN A 18 21.15 -21.50 -18.64
N ASN A 19 20.41 -22.61 -18.72
CA ASN A 19 19.54 -23.09 -17.64
C ASN A 19 20.34 -23.47 -16.38
N LYS A 20 21.46 -24.20 -16.52
CA LYS A 20 22.37 -24.49 -15.41
C LYS A 20 22.98 -23.22 -14.81
N LYS A 21 23.31 -22.21 -15.62
CA LYS A 21 23.81 -20.91 -15.13
C LYS A 21 22.72 -20.11 -14.40
N LYS A 22 21.46 -20.14 -14.87
CA LYS A 22 20.30 -19.61 -14.15
C LYS A 22 20.08 -20.32 -12.80
N GLN A 23 20.24 -21.65 -12.76
CA GLN A 23 20.15 -22.43 -11.51
C GLN A 23 21.35 -22.19 -10.56
N LYS A 24 22.54 -21.91 -11.09
CA LYS A 24 23.77 -21.61 -10.33
C LYS A 24 23.90 -20.16 -9.87
N ARG A 25 23.09 -19.23 -10.38
CA ARG A 25 22.94 -17.92 -9.73
C ARG A 25 22.50 -18.20 -8.30
N PRO A 26 23.12 -17.59 -7.27
CA PRO A 26 22.85 -17.93 -5.89
C PRO A 26 21.35 -17.81 -5.66
N THR A 27 20.70 -18.96 -5.43
CA THR A 27 19.38 -19.00 -4.83
C THR A 27 19.55 -18.28 -3.49
N HIS A 28 18.91 -17.12 -3.35
CA HIS A 28 18.96 -16.28 -2.15
C HIS A 28 18.87 -17.14 -0.88
N ARG A 29 20.01 -17.41 -0.26
CA ARG A 29 20.11 -18.10 1.03
C ARG A 29 21.20 -17.43 1.85
N HIS A 30 20.82 -16.33 2.48
CA HIS A 30 21.30 -16.00 3.82
C HIS A 30 20.11 -15.53 4.65
N TYR A 31 19.24 -16.49 4.98
CA TYR A 31 18.09 -16.31 5.85
C TYR A 31 18.49 -16.31 7.34
N ARG A 32 19.58 -15.62 7.71
CA ARG A 32 20.18 -15.72 9.05
C ARG A 32 19.83 -14.58 10.01
N ASN A 33 18.91 -13.70 9.61
CA ASN A 33 18.25 -12.77 10.53
C ASN A 33 16.91 -12.33 9.91
N ARG A 34 15.84 -13.13 10.08
CA ARG A 34 14.53 -12.95 9.40
C ARG A 34 13.74 -11.79 9.98
N ARG A 35 14.27 -10.58 9.82
CA ARG A 35 13.49 -9.37 9.97
C ARG A 35 12.41 -9.38 8.90
N SER A 36 11.16 -9.32 9.31
CA SER A 36 10.01 -9.19 8.42
C SER A 36 9.44 -7.79 8.57
N TYR A 37 8.93 -7.24 7.47
CA TYR A 37 8.12 -6.04 7.48
C TYR A 37 6.71 -6.38 7.96
N TRP A 38 6.26 -5.64 8.96
CA TRP A 38 4.92 -5.68 9.52
C TRP A 38 4.25 -4.33 9.35
N VAL A 39 2.94 -4.34 9.22
CA VAL A 39 2.11 -3.14 9.08
C VAL A 39 1.01 -3.14 10.12
N GLN A 40 0.73 -1.96 10.65
CA GLN A 40 -0.46 -1.71 11.43
C GLN A 40 -1.54 -1.17 10.51
N VAL A 41 -2.68 -1.85 10.50
CA VAL A 41 -3.78 -1.61 9.58
C VAL A 41 -4.97 -1.10 10.39
N GLN A 42 -5.50 0.06 10.00
CA GLN A 42 -6.73 0.62 10.55
C GLN A 42 -7.90 0.37 9.59
N PHE A 43 -8.98 -0.18 10.11
CA PHE A 43 -10.21 -0.43 9.35
C PHE A 43 -11.22 0.72 9.51
N THR A 44 -12.26 0.73 8.66
CA THR A 44 -13.33 1.75 8.68
C THR A 44 -14.13 1.82 9.99
N ASN A 45 -14.12 0.76 10.79
CA ASN A 45 -14.73 0.70 12.12
C ASN A 45 -13.78 1.17 13.23
N GLY A 46 -12.61 1.74 12.90
CA GLY A 46 -11.61 2.20 13.86
C GLY A 46 -10.74 1.10 14.45
N LYS A 47 -11.06 -0.19 14.22
CA LYS A 47 -10.25 -1.31 14.71
C LYS A 47 -8.86 -1.26 14.08
N ILE A 48 -7.84 -1.52 14.89
CA ILE A 48 -6.44 -1.55 14.49
C ILE A 48 -5.89 -2.96 14.71
N GLU A 49 -5.23 -3.52 13.70
CA GLU A 49 -4.62 -4.84 13.76
C GLU A 49 -3.24 -4.84 13.10
N ASN A 50 -2.38 -5.78 13.48
CA ASN A 50 -1.04 -5.92 12.93
C ASN A 50 -0.98 -7.11 11.96
N TYR A 51 -0.35 -6.90 10.82
CA TYR A 51 -0.17 -7.92 9.80
C TYR A 51 1.26 -7.94 9.29
N GLN A 52 1.78 -9.11 8.97
CA GLN A 52 3.02 -9.24 8.23
C GLN A 52 2.77 -8.97 6.76
N LEU A 53 3.64 -8.21 6.09
CA LEU A 53 3.52 -8.01 4.65
C LEU A 53 3.75 -9.32 3.88
N ALA A 54 3.02 -9.47 2.77
CA ALA A 54 3.22 -10.55 1.82
C ALA A 54 4.70 -10.70 1.43
N LYS A 55 5.17 -11.94 1.25
CA LYS A 55 6.57 -12.23 0.91
C LYS A 55 7.04 -11.47 -0.33
N ASP A 56 6.16 -11.32 -1.31
CA ASP A 56 6.43 -10.63 -2.57
C ASP A 56 6.64 -9.12 -2.39
N LEU A 57 6.19 -8.54 -1.27
CA LEU A 57 6.44 -7.15 -0.91
C LEU A 57 7.68 -6.97 -0.04
N GLN A 58 8.15 -8.03 0.64
CA GLN A 58 9.29 -7.96 1.56
C GLN A 58 10.57 -7.57 0.82
N GLN A 59 10.87 -8.23 -0.30
CA GLN A 59 12.09 -7.98 -1.07
C GLN A 59 12.10 -6.60 -1.73
N PRO A 60 11.06 -6.16 -2.47
CA PRO A 60 11.02 -4.82 -3.04
C PRO A 60 11.12 -3.70 -2.00
N LEU A 61 10.54 -3.88 -0.81
CA LEU A 61 10.69 -2.91 0.28
C LEU A 61 12.10 -2.88 0.84
N ASP A 62 12.76 -4.02 0.92
CA ASP A 62 14.15 -4.07 1.37
C ASP A 62 15.09 -3.36 0.40
N GLU A 63 14.92 -3.62 -0.90
CA GLU A 63 15.65 -2.95 -1.96
C GLU A 63 15.37 -1.44 -1.94
N HIS A 64 14.10 -1.02 -1.87
CA HIS A 64 13.74 0.39 -1.81
C HIS A 64 14.32 1.08 -0.57
N ARG A 65 14.30 0.42 0.59
CA ARG A 65 14.91 0.95 1.83
C ARG A 65 16.42 1.13 1.72
N GLN A 66 17.12 0.23 1.07
CA GLN A 66 18.57 0.34 0.87
C GLN A 66 18.91 1.57 0.01
N HIS A 67 18.09 1.89 -1.00
CA HIS A 67 18.29 3.06 -1.86
C HIS A 67 17.74 4.37 -1.25
N HIS A 68 16.68 4.29 -0.42
CA HIS A 68 15.96 5.45 0.15
C HIS A 68 15.72 5.29 1.67
N PRO A 69 16.77 5.27 2.51
CA PRO A 69 16.65 4.92 3.93
C PRO A 69 15.80 5.89 4.77
N GLY A 70 15.64 7.14 4.34
CA GLY A 70 14.83 8.16 5.03
C GLY A 70 13.32 8.03 4.79
N GLU A 71 12.93 7.63 3.57
CA GLU A 71 11.55 7.80 3.07
C GLU A 71 10.88 6.48 2.68
N TRP A 72 11.55 5.34 2.86
CA TRP A 72 11.05 4.03 2.42
C TRP A 72 9.67 3.63 2.95
N ARG A 73 9.24 4.23 4.08
CA ARG A 73 7.92 3.98 4.66
C ARG A 73 6.81 4.65 3.85
N ASP A 74 7.10 5.76 3.18
CA ASP A 74 6.10 6.61 2.53
C ASP A 74 5.45 5.93 1.33
N ILE A 75 6.11 4.92 0.74
CA ILE A 75 5.54 4.13 -0.36
C ILE A 75 4.26 3.38 0.06
N LEU A 76 4.16 2.97 1.33
CA LEU A 76 3.03 2.21 1.86
C LEU A 76 2.19 2.98 2.88
N LEU A 77 2.74 3.99 3.55
CA LEU A 77 2.00 4.78 4.53
C LEU A 77 0.78 5.45 3.88
N GLY A 78 -0.39 5.24 4.49
CA GLY A 78 -1.68 5.72 3.99
C GLY A 78 -2.28 4.89 2.85
N ALA A 79 -1.60 3.85 2.37
CA ALA A 79 -2.14 2.95 1.36
C ALA A 79 -3.21 2.01 1.95
N LEU A 80 -4.20 1.67 1.12
CA LEU A 80 -5.18 0.61 1.37
C LEU A 80 -4.58 -0.73 0.94
N ILE A 81 -4.53 -1.68 1.86
CA ILE A 81 -4.02 -3.03 1.62
C ILE A 81 -5.08 -4.08 1.96
N ASN A 82 -5.16 -5.11 1.14
CA ASN A 82 -6.06 -6.23 1.37
C ASN A 82 -5.51 -7.17 2.45
N VAL A 83 -6.29 -7.43 3.49
CA VAL A 83 -5.92 -8.34 4.57
C VAL A 83 -6.99 -9.40 4.83
N PRO A 84 -6.59 -10.63 5.20
CA PRO A 84 -7.53 -11.66 5.61
C PRO A 84 -8.06 -11.37 7.02
N ILE A 85 -9.38 -11.52 7.19
CA ILE A 85 -10.07 -11.34 8.48
C ILE A 85 -10.67 -12.65 9.02
N SER A 86 -10.64 -13.72 8.21
CA SER A 86 -11.01 -15.07 8.63
C SER A 86 -9.81 -16.01 8.51
N GLN A 87 -9.95 -17.20 9.10
CA GLN A 87 -9.08 -18.32 8.73
C GLN A 87 -9.33 -18.70 7.26
N TYR A 88 -8.34 -19.36 6.68
CA TYR A 88 -8.43 -19.90 5.34
C TYR A 88 -9.15 -21.24 5.39
N HIS A 89 -10.12 -21.42 4.50
CA HIS A 89 -10.80 -22.68 4.25
C HIS A 89 -10.80 -22.91 2.74
N ASN A 90 -10.31 -24.07 2.29
CA ASN A 90 -10.18 -24.41 0.86
C ASN A 90 -9.41 -23.36 0.03
N GLY A 91 -8.37 -22.75 0.60
CA GLY A 91 -7.58 -21.71 -0.06
C GLY A 91 -8.21 -20.31 -0.02
N GLU A 92 -9.37 -20.15 0.58
CA GLU A 92 -10.15 -18.93 0.57
C GLU A 92 -10.31 -18.33 1.96
N ALA A 93 -10.32 -17.00 2.03
CA ALA A 93 -10.55 -16.26 3.26
C ALA A 93 -11.43 -15.05 2.96
N LYS A 94 -12.17 -14.60 3.99
CA LYS A 94 -12.83 -13.29 3.96
C LYS A 94 -11.74 -12.23 3.95
N ILE A 95 -11.74 -11.39 2.91
CA ILE A 95 -10.76 -10.31 2.74
C ILE A 95 -11.42 -8.98 3.07
N LYS A 96 -10.65 -8.09 3.69
CA LYS A 96 -11.05 -6.73 4.02
C LYS A 96 -9.90 -5.77 3.71
N PRO A 97 -10.13 -4.65 3.00
CA PRO A 97 -9.11 -3.63 2.86
C PRO A 97 -9.02 -2.80 4.15
N GLY A 98 -7.81 -2.38 4.50
CA GLY A 98 -7.57 -1.44 5.58
C GLY A 98 -6.37 -0.55 5.28
N ILE A 99 -6.25 0.55 6.02
CA ILE A 99 -5.26 1.60 5.77
C ILE A 99 -4.01 1.29 6.57
N ILE A 100 -2.86 1.31 5.92
CA ILE A 100 -1.56 1.22 6.60
C ILE A 100 -1.31 2.53 7.34
N ILE A 101 -1.32 2.47 8.67
CA ILE A 101 -1.05 3.63 9.54
C ILE A 101 0.36 3.61 10.12
N ARG A 102 1.01 2.44 10.20
CA ARG A 102 2.41 2.30 10.63
C ARG A 102 3.07 1.10 9.97
N ILE A 103 4.39 1.15 9.86
CA ILE A 103 5.23 0.10 9.28
C ILE A 103 6.40 -0.17 10.21
N PHE A 104 6.62 -1.44 10.53
CA PHE A 104 7.65 -1.92 11.45
C PHE A 104 8.51 -2.98 10.79
N ILE A 105 9.72 -3.14 11.33
CA ILE A 105 10.62 -4.24 11.00
C ILE A 105 10.80 -5.04 12.28
N LEU A 106 10.29 -6.27 12.32
CA LEU A 106 10.33 -7.12 13.50
C LEU A 106 11.17 -8.36 13.23
N PRO A 107 11.96 -8.86 14.21
CA PRO A 107 12.70 -10.12 14.10
C PRO A 107 11.78 -11.35 14.26
N VAL A 108 10.49 -11.21 13.92
CA VAL A 108 9.47 -12.24 14.04
C VAL A 108 8.82 -12.42 12.68
N HIS A 109 8.63 -13.68 12.31
CA HIS A 109 7.96 -14.10 11.09
C HIS A 109 6.76 -14.99 11.45
N THR A 110 5.65 -14.81 10.75
CA THR A 110 4.49 -15.70 10.82
C THR A 110 4.31 -16.42 9.49
N SER A 111 4.02 -17.72 9.57
CA SER A 111 3.61 -18.55 8.44
C SER A 111 2.08 -18.73 8.39
N ASN A 112 1.35 -18.19 9.36
CA ASN A 112 -0.10 -18.26 9.37
C ASN A 112 -0.69 -17.25 8.37
N PRO A 113 -1.36 -17.71 7.29
CA PRO A 113 -1.83 -16.83 6.22
C PRO A 113 -2.89 -15.83 6.68
N ARG A 114 -3.56 -16.06 7.82
CA ARG A 114 -4.48 -15.09 8.44
C ARG A 114 -3.79 -13.81 8.88
N TRP A 115 -2.50 -13.87 9.20
CA TRP A 115 -1.71 -12.72 9.68
C TRP A 115 -0.81 -12.14 8.59
N ILE A 116 -0.97 -12.58 7.34
CA ILE A 116 -0.17 -12.12 6.19
C ILE A 116 -1.07 -11.32 5.27
N THR A 117 -0.66 -10.11 4.90
CA THR A 117 -1.39 -9.29 3.93
C THR A 117 -1.39 -9.93 2.54
N ARG A 118 -2.28 -9.48 1.67
CA ARG A 118 -2.14 -9.73 0.23
C ARG A 118 -1.16 -8.72 -0.38
N SER A 119 -0.60 -9.05 -1.53
CA SER A 119 0.37 -8.21 -2.25
C SER A 119 -0.26 -7.02 -2.95
N GLN A 120 -1.60 -6.96 -3.06
CA GLN A 120 -2.28 -5.81 -3.66
C GLN A 120 -2.52 -4.71 -2.63
N PHE A 121 -1.97 -3.53 -2.92
CA PHE A 121 -2.24 -2.30 -2.20
C PHE A 121 -2.40 -1.15 -3.17
N ILE A 122 -3.11 -0.11 -2.74
CA ILE A 122 -3.32 1.12 -3.51
C ILE A 122 -3.12 2.31 -2.60
N LYS A 123 -2.37 3.30 -3.06
CA LYS A 123 -2.25 4.58 -2.38
C LYS A 123 -3.16 5.60 -3.06
N PRO A 124 -4.42 5.73 -2.62
CA PRO A 124 -5.34 6.67 -3.24
C PRO A 124 -4.87 8.10 -2.99
N ASP A 125 -4.72 8.87 -4.07
CA ASP A 125 -4.40 10.29 -4.02
C ASP A 125 -5.70 11.10 -3.90
N TYR A 126 -5.97 11.58 -2.69
CA TYR A 126 -7.11 12.44 -2.37
C TYR A 126 -6.74 13.93 -2.30
N SER A 127 -5.78 14.39 -3.10
CA SER A 127 -5.49 15.82 -3.24
C SER A 127 -6.76 16.62 -3.58
N TRP A 128 -6.90 17.81 -2.98
CA TRP A 128 -8.07 18.67 -3.17
C TRP A 128 -8.33 18.97 -4.65
N MET A 129 -7.27 19.21 -5.44
CA MET A 129 -7.40 19.41 -6.88
C MET A 129 -7.99 18.18 -7.59
N LYS A 130 -7.47 16.97 -7.35
CA LYS A 130 -8.03 15.76 -8.00
C LYS A 130 -9.47 15.48 -7.59
N TRP A 131 -9.82 15.79 -6.34
CA TRP A 131 -11.20 15.72 -5.86
C TRP A 131 -12.09 16.76 -6.57
N PHE A 132 -11.66 18.02 -6.65
CA PHE A 132 -12.41 19.11 -7.28
C PHE A 132 -12.70 18.82 -8.76
N PHE A 133 -11.73 18.25 -9.48
CA PHE A 133 -11.89 17.85 -10.88
C PHE A 133 -12.50 16.45 -11.08
N ASN A 134 -12.96 15.78 -10.02
CA ASN A 134 -13.52 14.42 -10.05
C ASN A 134 -12.64 13.39 -10.80
N ARG A 135 -11.31 13.57 -10.78
CA ARG A 135 -10.34 12.72 -11.51
C ARG A 135 -9.79 11.55 -10.69
N VAL A 136 -10.38 11.25 -9.53
CA VAL A 136 -10.01 10.07 -8.73
C VAL A 136 -10.47 8.82 -9.49
N GLN A 137 -9.53 8.14 -10.14
CA GLN A 137 -9.80 7.10 -11.13
C GLN A 137 -10.15 5.75 -10.46
N LEU A 138 -11.38 5.68 -9.94
CA LEU A 138 -11.87 4.60 -9.07
C LEU A 138 -11.88 3.21 -9.73
N SER A 139 -12.20 3.13 -11.03
CA SER A 139 -12.43 1.86 -11.72
C SER A 139 -11.16 1.02 -11.87
N ARG A 140 -10.02 1.67 -12.17
CA ARG A 140 -8.72 0.99 -12.33
C ARG A 140 -8.19 0.49 -10.98
N GLU A 141 -8.33 1.32 -9.95
CA GLU A 141 -7.93 0.96 -8.58
C GLU A 141 -8.78 -0.19 -8.01
N LEU A 142 -10.09 -0.15 -8.20
CA LEU A 142 -11.00 -1.22 -7.77
C LEU A 142 -10.70 -2.54 -8.47
N SER A 143 -10.44 -2.50 -9.78
CA SER A 143 -10.08 -3.71 -10.54
C SER A 143 -8.83 -4.38 -9.95
N PHE A 144 -7.77 -3.61 -9.70
CA PHE A 144 -6.52 -4.14 -9.15
C PHE A 144 -6.71 -4.79 -7.77
N LEU A 145 -7.47 -4.16 -6.86
CA LEU A 145 -7.73 -4.72 -5.52
C LEU A 145 -8.73 -5.89 -5.52
N THR A 146 -9.48 -6.12 -6.59
CA THR A 146 -10.57 -7.12 -6.59
C THR A 146 -10.36 -8.30 -7.54
N HIS A 147 -9.46 -8.20 -8.52
CA HIS A 147 -9.37 -9.16 -9.62
C HIS A 147 -9.12 -10.62 -9.19
N ASP A 148 -8.34 -10.83 -8.12
CA ASP A 148 -7.99 -12.18 -7.65
C ASP A 148 -9.01 -12.80 -6.67
N PHE A 149 -10.11 -12.12 -6.37
CA PHE A 149 -11.04 -12.57 -5.34
C PHE A 149 -12.41 -12.98 -5.88
N GLN A 150 -13.05 -13.90 -5.17
CA GLN A 150 -14.44 -14.29 -5.41
C GLN A 150 -15.42 -13.10 -5.31
N PRO A 151 -16.57 -13.15 -6.01
CA PRO A 151 -17.55 -12.06 -6.08
C PRO A 151 -17.96 -11.47 -4.72
N GLN A 152 -18.13 -12.30 -3.69
CA GLN A 152 -18.49 -11.83 -2.34
C GLN A 152 -17.41 -10.94 -1.71
N ASN A 153 -16.13 -11.32 -1.87
CA ASN A 153 -15.00 -10.52 -1.42
C ASN A 153 -14.86 -9.26 -2.29
N GLN A 154 -15.09 -9.36 -3.61
CA GLN A 154 -15.09 -8.18 -4.49
C GLN A 154 -16.12 -7.14 -4.05
N GLN A 155 -17.36 -7.56 -3.79
CA GLN A 155 -18.42 -6.67 -3.31
C GLN A 155 -18.05 -6.04 -1.97
N ARG A 156 -17.50 -6.82 -1.03
CA ARG A 156 -17.05 -6.31 0.27
C ARG A 156 -15.94 -5.27 0.14
N ILE A 157 -14.93 -5.55 -0.69
CA ILE A 157 -13.82 -4.63 -0.96
C ILE A 157 -14.39 -3.34 -1.59
N ARG A 158 -15.25 -3.44 -2.61
CA ARG A 158 -15.91 -2.29 -3.25
C ARG A 158 -16.69 -1.43 -2.25
N ALA A 159 -17.52 -2.04 -1.41
CA ALA A 159 -18.32 -1.34 -0.41
C ALA A 159 -17.45 -0.58 0.60
N ILE A 160 -16.37 -1.21 1.09
CA ILE A 160 -15.47 -0.59 2.06
C ILE A 160 -14.67 0.56 1.43
N LEU A 161 -14.21 0.39 0.18
CA LEU A 161 -13.53 1.46 -0.54
C LEU A 161 -14.46 2.65 -0.79
N ALA A 162 -15.74 2.41 -1.11
CA ALA A 162 -16.74 3.46 -1.23
C ALA A 162 -16.97 4.20 0.11
N GLN A 163 -17.12 3.45 1.21
CA GLN A 163 -17.24 4.04 2.56
C GLN A 163 -16.03 4.88 2.93
N TYR A 164 -14.82 4.36 2.68
CA TYR A 164 -13.58 5.05 2.97
C TYR A 164 -13.47 6.36 2.19
N ARG A 165 -13.84 6.34 0.90
CA ARG A 165 -13.90 7.56 0.07
C ARG A 165 -14.84 8.59 0.67
N LEU A 166 -16.06 8.20 1.04
CA LEU A 166 -17.03 9.13 1.62
C LEU A 166 -16.51 9.77 2.92
N GLN A 167 -15.89 8.96 3.79
CA GLN A 167 -15.25 9.46 5.02
C GLN A 167 -14.13 10.47 4.72
N LYS A 168 -13.24 10.16 3.77
CA LYS A 168 -12.13 11.04 3.40
C LYS A 168 -12.59 12.33 2.74
N VAL A 169 -13.57 12.27 1.85
CA VAL A 169 -14.17 13.47 1.23
C VAL A 169 -14.80 14.37 2.29
N LYS A 170 -15.53 13.80 3.25
CA LYS A 170 -16.11 14.55 4.35
C LYS A 170 -15.02 15.24 5.19
N GLN A 171 -13.93 14.54 5.52
CA GLN A 171 -12.80 15.11 6.25
C GLN A 171 -12.12 16.26 5.49
N VAL A 172 -11.85 16.10 4.19
CA VAL A 172 -11.25 17.13 3.34
C VAL A 172 -12.16 18.35 3.26
N ARG A 173 -13.47 18.14 3.01
CA ARG A 173 -14.46 19.21 2.97
C ARG A 173 -14.51 19.99 4.29
N GLN A 174 -14.55 19.29 5.43
CA GLN A 174 -14.54 19.95 6.76
C GLN A 174 -13.28 20.77 6.99
N ARG A 175 -12.10 20.28 6.56
CA ARG A 175 -10.84 21.02 6.68
C ARG A 175 -10.87 22.30 5.85
N ILE A 176 -11.37 22.23 4.62
CA ILE A 176 -11.51 23.41 3.75
C ILE A 176 -12.48 24.42 4.34
N TRP A 177 -13.67 23.98 4.77
CA TRP A 177 -14.65 24.86 5.40
C TRP A 177 -14.08 25.56 6.63
N ARG A 178 -13.27 24.86 7.46
CA ARG A 178 -12.53 25.48 8.56
C ARG A 178 -11.56 26.54 8.05
N CYS A 179 -10.73 26.25 7.05
CA CYS A 179 -9.80 27.24 6.49
C CYS A 179 -10.52 28.47 5.93
N VAL A 180 -11.61 28.28 5.16
CA VAL A 180 -12.42 29.37 4.61
C VAL A 180 -13.02 30.22 5.72
N LEU A 181 -13.54 29.59 6.78
CA LEU A 181 -14.11 30.29 7.94
C LEU A 181 -13.03 31.10 8.69
N PHE A 182 -11.83 30.54 8.88
CA PHE A 182 -10.70 31.26 9.49
C PHE A 182 -10.25 32.45 8.64
N ILE A 183 -10.16 32.28 7.31
CA ILE A 183 -9.80 33.38 6.39
C ILE A 183 -10.88 34.47 6.41
N GLY A 184 -12.15 34.08 6.36
CA GLY A 184 -13.28 35.02 6.40
C GLY A 184 -13.33 35.83 7.69
N ILE A 185 -13.12 35.20 8.85
CA ILE A 185 -13.04 35.89 10.15
C ILE A 185 -11.83 36.83 10.18
N GLY A 186 -10.67 36.39 9.67
CA GLY A 186 -9.47 37.23 9.59
C GLY A 186 -9.68 38.48 8.74
N LEU A 187 -10.30 38.36 7.58
CA LEU A 187 -10.64 39.49 6.70
C LEU A 187 -11.66 40.44 7.34
N ALA A 188 -12.67 39.91 8.03
CA ALA A 188 -13.66 40.72 8.74
C ALA A 188 -13.03 41.53 9.89
N LEU A 189 -12.07 40.95 10.63
CA LEU A 189 -11.33 41.65 11.68
C LEU A 189 -10.44 42.76 11.10
N ILE A 190 -9.72 42.49 10.00
CA ILE A 190 -8.89 43.50 9.33
C ILE A 190 -9.74 44.68 8.86
N LEU A 191 -10.88 44.41 8.19
CA LEU A 191 -11.79 45.46 7.72
C LEU A 191 -12.45 46.22 8.88
N GLY A 192 -12.80 45.54 9.97
CA GLY A 192 -13.36 46.16 11.17
C GLY A 192 -12.38 47.09 11.89
N ILE A 193 -11.09 46.73 11.95
CA ILE A 193 -10.03 47.58 12.51
C ILE A 193 -9.79 48.80 11.62
N SER A 194 -9.79 48.64 10.30
CA SER A 194 -9.65 49.76 9.35
C SER A 194 -10.78 50.78 9.49
N SER A 195 -12.02 50.34 9.72
CA SER A 195 -13.16 51.24 9.95
C SER A 195 -13.13 51.95 11.29
N LEU A 196 -12.44 51.39 12.30
CA LEU A 196 -12.33 51.98 13.64
C LEU A 196 -11.21 53.02 13.75
N VAL A 197 -10.20 52.97 12.86
CA VAL A 197 -9.06 53.90 12.84
C VAL A 197 -9.36 55.18 12.03
N VAL A 198 -10.44 55.18 11.25
CA VAL A 198 -10.84 56.32 10.38
C VAL A 198 -11.93 57.21 11.03
N LEU A 199 -12.37 56.86 12.25
CA LEU A 199 -13.34 57.61 13.07
C LEU A 199 -12.63 58.28 14.25
#